data_AF-A0A7S3G5W5-F1
#
_entry.id   AF-A0A7S3G5W5-F1
#
_cell.length_a   1.000
_cell.length_b   1.000
_cell.length_c   1.000
_cell.angle_alpha   90.00
_cell.angle_beta   90.00
_cell.angle_gamma   90.00
#
_symmetry.space_group_name_H-M   'P 1'
#
loop_
_entity.id
_entity.type
_entity.pdbx_description
1 polymer ?
#
loop_
_entity_poly.entity_id
_entity_poly.type
_entity_poly.pdbx_seq_one_letter_code
_entity_poly.pdbx_strand_id
1 'polypeptide(L)'
;AICNLGVCYDTGSGVKKDKKRAAALFSQAAEKGHADAICNLGVCYDTGSGVKKDIKRAAALFSQAAEKGHADAICNLGVCYDTGSGVKKDKKRAAALFSQAAER
;
A
#
# COMPACT_ATOMS: atom_id res chain seq x y z
N ALA A 1 16.57 3.18 -3.16
CA ALA A 1 16.77 3.41 -4.61
C ALA A 1 15.57 2.95 -5.45
N ILE A 2 15.18 1.65 -5.40
CA ILE A 2 14.09 1.12 -6.25
C ILE A 2 12.72 1.74 -5.91
N CYS A 3 12.39 1.94 -4.63
CA CYS A 3 11.14 2.61 -4.23
C CYS A 3 11.05 4.04 -4.78
N ASN A 4 12.13 4.82 -4.65
CA ASN A 4 12.14 6.22 -5.10
C ASN A 4 12.00 6.32 -6.63
N LEU A 5 12.63 5.41 -7.38
CA LEU A 5 12.43 5.34 -8.83
C LEU A 5 11.00 4.94 -9.21
N GLY A 6 10.39 4.05 -8.44
CA GLY A 6 8.97 3.72 -8.56
C GLY A 6 8.09 4.97 -8.37
N VAL A 7 8.35 5.78 -7.35
CA VAL A 7 7.66 7.06 -7.11
C VAL A 7 7.90 8.05 -8.25
N CYS A 8 9.11 8.15 -8.79
CA CYS A 8 9.41 8.98 -9.96
C CYS A 8 8.55 8.57 -11.17
N TYR A 9 8.43 7.29 -11.48
CA TYR A 9 7.55 6.82 -12.56
C TYR A 9 6.06 7.01 -12.23
N ASP A 10 5.67 6.89 -10.96
CA ASP A 10 4.29 7.08 -10.53
C ASP A 10 3.83 8.54 -10.68
N THR A 11 4.70 9.48 -10.31
CA THR A 11 4.43 10.94 -10.31
C THR A 11 4.82 11.62 -11.62
N GLY A 12 5.76 11.06 -12.38
CA GLY A 12 6.40 11.72 -13.52
C GLY A 12 7.54 12.67 -13.12
N SER A 13 8.10 12.54 -11.91
CA SER A 13 9.18 13.39 -11.43
C SER A 13 10.52 12.96 -12.03
N GLY A 14 11.09 13.80 -12.90
CA GLY A 14 12.38 13.56 -13.57
C GLY A 14 12.37 12.45 -14.64
N VAL A 15 11.24 11.76 -14.83
CA VAL A 15 11.03 10.72 -15.85
C VAL A 15 9.62 10.83 -16.43
N LYS A 16 9.41 10.30 -17.64
CA LYS A 16 8.05 10.17 -18.19
C LYS A 16 7.21 9.28 -17.27
N LYS A 17 6.05 9.79 -16.85
CA LYS A 17 5.09 9.07 -16.01
C LYS A 17 4.74 7.72 -16.63
N ASP A 18 4.92 6.65 -15.87
CA ASP A 18 4.62 5.27 -16.26
C ASP A 18 4.19 4.46 -15.03
N LYS A 19 2.87 4.38 -14.83
CA LYS A 19 2.29 3.67 -13.68
C LYS A 19 2.61 2.17 -13.71
N LYS A 20 2.69 1.55 -14.90
CA LYS A 20 3.00 0.11 -15.02
C LYS A 20 4.43 -0.17 -14.56
N ARG A 21 5.36 0.68 -14.97
CA ARG A 21 6.76 0.58 -14.55
C ARG A 21 6.93 0.89 -13.06
N ALA A 22 6.20 1.86 -12.54
CA ALA A 22 6.15 2.14 -11.10
C ALA A 22 5.71 0.90 -10.30
N ALA A 23 4.57 0.30 -10.67
CA ALA A 23 4.05 -0.88 -10.00
C ALA A 23 5.01 -2.09 -10.09
N ALA A 24 5.68 -2.28 -11.23
CA ALA A 24 6.69 -3.32 -11.37
C ALA A 24 7.90 -3.11 -10.44
N LEU A 25 8.36 -1.87 -10.27
CA LEU A 25 9.45 -1.53 -9.34
C LEU A 25 9.02 -1.71 -7.88
N PHE A 26 7.80 -1.30 -7.53
CA PHE A 26 7.25 -1.57 -6.20
C PHE A 26 7.12 -3.07 -5.93
N SER A 27 6.71 -3.88 -6.91
CA SER A 27 6.68 -5.35 -6.78
C SER A 27 8.06 -5.93 -6.47
N GLN A 28 9.09 -5.54 -7.24
CA GLN A 28 10.45 -6.02 -7.02
C GLN A 28 11.02 -5.61 -5.66
N ALA A 29 10.70 -4.40 -5.18
CA ALA A 29 11.13 -3.96 -3.86
C ALA A 29 10.30 -4.60 -2.73
N ALA A 30 9.02 -4.89 -2.97
CA ALA A 30 8.15 -5.59 -2.03
C ALA A 30 8.61 -7.05 -1.83
N GLU A 31 9.06 -7.73 -2.89
CA GLU A 31 9.67 -9.07 -2.81
C GLU A 31 10.93 -9.10 -1.92
N LYS A 32 11.65 -7.98 -1.83
CA LYS A 32 12.80 -7.80 -0.90
C LYS A 32 12.38 -7.40 0.51
N GLY A 33 11.08 -7.31 0.78
CA GLY A 33 10.53 -7.04 2.11
C GLY A 33 10.54 -5.56 2.52
N HIS A 34 10.75 -4.62 1.59
CA HIS A 34 10.70 -3.18 1.87
C HIS A 34 9.27 -2.72 2.16
N ALA A 35 9.01 -2.24 3.38
CA ALA A 35 7.67 -1.89 3.83
C ALA A 35 7.01 -0.79 2.99
N ASP A 36 7.77 0.26 2.61
CA ASP A 36 7.27 1.34 1.75
C ASP A 36 6.85 0.81 0.37
N ALA A 37 7.59 -0.15 -0.18
CA ALA A 37 7.26 -0.76 -1.47
C ALA A 37 6.01 -1.62 -1.38
N ILE A 38 5.87 -2.39 -0.30
CA ILE A 38 4.68 -3.20 -0.03
C ILE A 38 3.45 -2.28 0.09
N CYS A 39 3.56 -1.17 0.83
CA CYS A 39 2.49 -0.19 0.97
C CYS A 39 2.13 0.44 -0.39
N ASN A 40 3.12 0.93 -1.14
CA ASN A 40 2.89 1.53 -2.46
C ASN A 40 2.29 0.55 -3.47
N LEU A 41 2.71 -0.73 -3.44
CA LEU A 41 2.09 -1.77 -4.25
C LEU A 41 0.64 -2.02 -3.84
N GLY A 42 0.34 -1.96 -2.54
CA GLY A 42 -1.03 -1.99 -2.01
C GLY A 42 -1.88 -0.87 -2.61
N VAL A 43 -1.37 0.36 -2.62
CA VAL A 43 -2.05 1.53 -3.26
C VAL A 43 -2.25 1.31 -4.76
N CYS A 44 -1.27 0.72 -5.47
CA CYS A 44 -1.42 0.37 -6.89
C CYS A 44 -2.60 -0.58 -7.11
N TYR A 45 -2.76 -1.62 -6.28
CA TYR A 45 -3.89 -2.55 -6.40
C TYR A 45 -5.22 -1.94 -5.95
N ASP A 46 -5.22 -1.04 -4.96
CA ASP A 46 -6.43 -0.36 -4.50
C ASP A 46 -7.01 0.60 -5.57
N THR A 47 -6.13 1.34 -6.22
CA THR A 47 -6.49 2.33 -7.23
C THR A 47 -6.57 1.77 -8.65
N GLY A 48 -5.94 0.62 -8.92
CA GLY A 48 -5.70 0.14 -10.29
C GLY A 48 -4.60 0.91 -11.02
N SER A 49 -3.69 1.56 -10.30
CA SER A 49 -2.58 2.31 -10.88
C SER A 49 -1.48 1.38 -11.36
N GLY A 50 -1.39 1.19 -12.68
CA GLY A 50 -0.34 0.36 -13.31
C GLY A 50 -0.55 -1.15 -13.22
N VAL A 51 -1.56 -1.59 -12.46
CA VAL A 51 -1.99 -2.99 -12.30
C VAL A 51 -3.51 -3.07 -12.38
N LYS A 52 -4.03 -4.28 -12.61
CA LYS A 52 -5.48 -4.51 -12.50
C LYS A 52 -5.89 -4.29 -11.04
N LYS A 53 -6.92 -3.46 -10.82
CA LYS A 53 -7.48 -3.18 -9.51
C LYS A 53 -7.88 -4.48 -8.80
N ASP A 54 -7.41 -4.65 -7.57
CA ASP A 54 -7.69 -5.80 -6.71
C ASP A 54 -7.62 -5.38 -5.23
N ILE A 55 -8.78 -5.02 -4.68
CA ILE A 55 -8.89 -4.53 -3.31
C ILE A 55 -8.50 -5.59 -2.27
N LYS A 56 -8.76 -6.88 -2.54
CA LYS A 56 -8.38 -7.95 -1.61
C LYS A 56 -6.87 -8.06 -1.51
N ARG A 57 -6.18 -7.98 -2.65
CA ARG A 57 -4.72 -7.98 -2.70
C ARG A 57 -4.13 -6.71 -2.07
N ALA A 58 -4.76 -5.56 -2.28
CA ALA A 58 -4.36 -4.30 -1.64
C ALA A 58 -4.42 -4.42 -0.11
N ALA A 59 -5.53 -4.90 0.45
CA ALA A 59 -5.68 -5.06 1.90
C ALA A 59 -4.67 -6.06 2.49
N ALA A 60 -4.36 -7.15 1.78
CA ALA A 60 -3.33 -8.09 2.19
C ALA A 60 -1.93 -7.44 2.24
N LEU A 61 -1.58 -6.61 1.25
CA LEU A 61 -0.32 -5.87 1.22
C LEU A 61 -0.26 -4.82 2.34
N PHE A 62 -1.35 -4.10 2.59
CA PHE A 62 -1.42 -3.17 3.73
C PHE A 62 -1.23 -3.89 5.06
N SER A 63 -1.82 -5.08 5.24
CA SER A 63 -1.57 -5.93 6.42
C SER A 63 -0.10 -6.29 6.57
N GLN A 64 0.55 -6.74 5.49
CA GLN A 64 1.97 -7.11 5.51
C GLN A 64 2.89 -5.92 5.83
N ALA A 65 2.61 -4.73 5.28
CA ALA A 65 3.37 -3.53 5.59
C ALA A 65 3.07 -3.02 7.02
N ALA A 66 1.84 -3.16 7.51
CA ALA A 66 1.46 -2.81 8.88
C ALA A 66 2.17 -3.70 9.92
N GLU A 67 2.30 -5.01 9.65
CA GLU A 67 3.08 -5.94 10.49
C GLU A 67 4.56 -5.53 10.59
N LYS A 68 5.11 -4.92 9.52
CA LYS A 68 6.46 -4.33 9.51
C LYS A 68 6.53 -2.94 10.14
N GLY A 69 5.41 -2.43 10.65
CA GLY A 69 5.32 -1.15 11.30
C GLY A 69 5.27 0.07 10.37
N HIS A 70 4.83 -0.08 9.12
CA HIS A 70 4.66 1.08 8.23
C HIS A 70 3.40 1.88 8.60
N ALA A 71 3.56 3.14 9.01
CA ALA A 71 2.47 3.98 9.53
C ALA A 71 1.32 4.14 8.52
N ASP A 72 1.60 4.49 7.26
CA ASP A 72 0.54 4.67 6.26
C ASP A 72 -0.19 3.35 5.96
N ALA A 73 0.49 2.21 6.09
CA ALA A 73 -0.11 0.92 5.83
C ALA A 73 -1.08 0.52 6.94
N ILE A 74 -0.74 0.84 8.20
CA ILE A 74 -1.63 0.69 9.35
C ILE A 74 -2.89 1.53 9.13
N CYS A 75 -2.75 2.78 8.72
CA CYS A 75 -3.88 3.66 8.43
C CYS A 75 -4.75 3.11 7.27
N ASN A 76 -4.14 2.74 6.15
CA ASN A 76 -4.83 2.16 5.00
C ASN A 76 -5.57 0.86 5.36
N LEU A 77 -4.96 -0.01 6.18
CA LEU A 77 -5.61 -1.21 6.67
C LEU A 77 -6.80 -0.88 7.60
N GLY A 78 -6.67 0.15 8.43
CA GLY A 78 -7.76 0.68 9.24
C GLY A 78 -8.95 1.10 8.38
N VAL A 79 -8.70 1.83 7.29
CA VAL A 79 -9.73 2.20 6.30
C VAL A 79 -10.34 0.97 5.62
N CYS A 80 -9.54 -0.04 5.27
CA CYS A 80 -10.05 -1.30 4.72
C CYS A 80 -11.05 -1.97 5.68
N TYR A 81 -10.73 -2.05 6.98
CA TYR A 81 -11.64 -2.63 7.98
C TYR A 81 -12.87 -1.76 8.26
N ASP A 82 -12.76 -0.43 8.24
CA ASP A 82 -13.92 0.45 8.48
C ASP A 82 -14.93 0.39 7.32
N THR A 83 -14.41 0.36 6.09
CA THR A 83 -15.24 0.34 4.88
C THR A 83 -15.67 -1.08 4.47
N GLY A 84 -14.94 -2.11 4.88
CA GLY A 84 -15.10 -3.47 4.36
C GLY A 84 -14.46 -3.66 2.97
N SER A 85 -13.46 -2.84 2.65
CA SER A 85 -12.77 -2.88 1.35
C SER A 85 -11.69 -3.96 1.37
N GLY A 86 -11.93 -5.07 0.67
CA GLY A 86 -10.97 -6.18 0.54
C GLY A 86 -10.87 -7.09 1.76
N VAL A 87 -11.47 -6.68 2.88
CA VAL A 87 -11.60 -7.44 4.13
C VAL A 87 -13.03 -7.38 4.64
N LYS A 88 -13.39 -8.30 5.54
CA LYS A 88 -14.67 -8.19 6.25
C LYS A 88 -14.66 -6.92 7.11
N LYS A 89 -15.69 -6.10 6.96
CA LYS A 89 -15.88 -4.89 7.76
C LYS A 89 -15.81 -5.20 9.27
N ASP A 90 -14.95 -4.48 9.98
CA ASP A 90 -14.75 -4.61 11.42
C ASP A 90 -14.30 -3.27 12.01
N LYS A 91 -15.27 -2.50 12.53
CA LYS A 91 -15.01 -1.19 13.12
C LYS A 91 -14.11 -1.24 14.36
N LYS A 92 -14.12 -2.36 15.11
CA LYS A 92 -13.27 -2.50 16.30
C LYS A 92 -11.81 -2.64 15.89
N ARG A 93 -11.53 -3.47 14.88
CA ARG A 93 -10.19 -3.58 14.29
C ARG A 93 -9.74 -2.26 13.65
N ALA A 94 -10.62 -1.58 12.94
CA ALA A 94 -10.31 -0.27 12.36
C ALA A 94 -9.89 0.75 13.43
N ALA A 95 -10.68 0.87 14.50
CA ALA A 95 -10.37 1.78 15.60
C ALA A 95 -9.01 1.44 16.26
N ALA A 96 -8.73 0.15 16.50
CA ALA A 96 -7.46 -0.28 17.07
C ALA A 96 -6.25 0.09 16.16
N LEU A 97 -6.40 -0.08 14.85
CA LEU A 97 -5.37 0.31 13.88
C LEU A 97 -5.18 1.83 13.83
N PHE A 98 -6.25 2.61 13.88
CA PHE A 98 -6.14 4.08 13.91
C PHE A 98 -5.49 4.57 15.20
N SER A 99 -5.82 3.99 16.36
CA SER A 99 -5.11 4.27 17.62
C SER A 99 -3.63 3.93 17.51
N GLN A 100 -3.29 2.75 16.98
CA GLN A 100 -1.91 2.33 16.76
C GLN A 100 -1.14 3.30 15.84
N ALA A 101 -1.79 3.84 14.81
CA ALA A 101 -1.19 4.81 13.90
C ALA A 101 -0.97 6.18 14.56
N ALA A 102 -1.80 6.57 15.52
CA ALA A 102 -1.71 7.86 16.23
C ALA A 102 -0.69 7.86 17.39
N GLU A 103 -0.35 6.68 17.92
CA GLU A 103 0.59 6.52 19.04
C GLU A 103 2.07 6.41 18.60
N ARG A 104 2.34 6.54 17.30
CA ARG A 104 3.69 6.46 16.70
C ARG A 104 4.14 7.79 16.13
#